data_AF-A0A8W8J244-F1
#
_entry.id   AF-A0A8W8J244-F1
#
_cell.length_a   1.000
_cell.length_b   1.000
_cell.length_c   1.000
_cell.angle_alpha   90.00
_cell.angle_beta   90.00
_cell.angle_gamma   90.00
#
_symmetry.space_group_name_H-M   'P 1'
#
loop_
_entity.id
_entity.type
_entity.pdbx_description
1 polymer ?
#
loop_
_entity_poly.entity_id
_entity_poly.type
_entity_poly.pdbx_seq_one_letter_code
_entity_poly.pdbx_strand_id
1 'polypeptide(L)'
;MFIEMKGRSKEEAFRIEHEICDAVTAMNPQPIKLKFEKIYYPCMLQTKKRYVGYSYETLDQKTPVFDAKGIETVRRDSCAAVSKILERSIKILFGCKDVSKVKEYVLRQCRKFMEGKVSMQDCVFAKEYRGMKGYKPGACVPALEIAKKLLRHDRRSEPRTGERVPYVIIYGSPGLPLIQLVRQPGEVLSDPALRLNATYYITKQILPPLDRVFSLLGVDVFSWYNDMPKVVRVVPQSLMAPDQRKGTISQYFSATNCPVCDKQTNQPICNSCIKDPQHVCVTLCDRIRRWEKVYHDLVQVCNTCMGVKDESQPCVSLDCPIMFRRVLAKQDVQKGTQLREVVNKVLDF
;
A
#
# COMPACT_ATOMS: atom_id res chain seq x y z
N MET A 1 8.06 23.26 25.24
CA MET A 1 6.94 23.17 26.21
C MET A 1 5.65 23.24 25.41
N PHE A 2 4.61 22.47 25.75
CA PHE A 2 3.28 22.62 25.12
C PHE A 2 2.34 23.22 26.16
N ILE A 3 1.70 24.33 25.81
CA ILE A 3 0.75 25.05 26.66
C ILE A 3 -0.62 24.95 25.99
N GLU A 4 -1.62 24.47 26.72
CA GLU A 4 -3.00 24.39 26.22
C GLU A 4 -3.73 25.70 26.52
N MET A 5 -4.12 26.42 25.47
CA MET A 5 -4.92 27.65 25.59
C MET A 5 -6.40 27.35 25.32
N LYS A 6 -7.14 26.98 26.37
CA LYS A 6 -8.55 26.60 26.25
C LYS A 6 -9.42 27.78 25.78
N GLY A 7 -10.19 27.55 24.72
CA GLY A 7 -11.18 28.51 24.21
C GLY A 7 -10.62 29.76 23.54
N ARG A 8 -9.30 29.81 23.28
CA ARG A 8 -8.66 30.95 22.62
C ARG A 8 -8.62 30.78 21.10
N SER A 9 -8.77 31.90 20.40
CA SER A 9 -8.54 31.98 18.96
C SER A 9 -7.05 31.83 18.64
N LYS A 10 -6.75 31.57 17.36
CA LYS A 10 -5.37 31.48 16.87
C LYS A 10 -4.63 32.80 17.11
N GLU A 11 -5.29 33.92 16.83
CA GLU A 11 -4.75 35.27 16.95
C GLU A 11 -4.45 35.63 18.41
N GLU A 12 -5.36 35.30 19.33
CA GLU A 12 -5.13 35.44 20.76
C GLU A 12 -3.96 34.59 21.25
N ALA A 13 -3.89 33.34 20.78
CA ALA A 13 -2.81 32.44 21.17
C ALA A 13 -1.43 32.99 20.79
N PHE A 14 -1.27 33.55 19.58
CA PHE A 14 -0.01 34.20 19.19
C PHE A 14 0.35 35.38 20.10
N ARG A 15 -0.61 36.23 20.49
CA ARG A 15 -0.34 37.36 21.40
C ARG A 15 0.11 36.89 22.78
N ILE A 16 -0.63 35.95 23.37
CA ILE A 16 -0.33 35.42 24.71
C ILE A 16 1.02 34.71 24.73
N GLU A 17 1.36 33.95 23.68
CA GLU A 17 2.65 33.27 23.58
C GLU A 17 3.83 34.26 23.53
N HIS A 18 3.67 35.41 22.85
CA HIS A 18 4.71 36.46 22.87
C HIS A 18 4.90 37.06 24.26
N GLU A 19 3.82 37.35 24.97
CA GLU A 19 3.88 37.82 26.36
C GLU A 19 4.58 36.81 27.29
N ILE A 20 4.26 35.53 27.15
CA ILE A 20 4.91 34.45 27.91
C ILE A 20 6.41 34.37 27.58
N CYS A 21 6.78 34.42 26.30
CA CYS A 21 8.18 34.35 25.89
C CYS A 21 9.00 35.52 26.43
N ASP A 22 8.45 36.73 26.40
CA ASP A 22 9.12 37.93 26.88
C ASP A 22 9.27 37.92 28.41
N ALA A 23 8.19 37.57 29.13
CA ALA A 23 8.21 37.46 30.59
C ALA A 23 9.23 36.40 31.05
N VAL A 24 9.21 35.20 30.47
CA VAL A 24 10.13 34.12 30.84
C VAL A 24 11.57 34.46 30.46
N THR A 25 11.79 35.09 29.30
CA THR A 25 13.14 35.52 28.89
C THR A 25 13.70 36.58 29.85
N ALA A 26 12.88 37.55 30.29
CA ALA A 26 13.30 38.57 31.25
C ALA A 26 13.64 37.99 32.63
N MET A 27 13.04 36.87 33.02
CA MET A 27 13.33 36.16 34.27
C MET A 27 14.65 35.37 34.26
N ASN A 28 15.31 35.23 33.09
CA ASN A 28 16.52 34.42 32.94
C ASN A 28 17.73 35.30 32.56
N PRO A 29 18.96 34.93 33.00
CA PRO A 29 20.16 35.67 32.64
C PRO A 29 20.49 35.52 31.15
N GLN A 30 21.07 36.56 30.55
CA GLN A 30 21.60 36.47 29.19
C GLN A 30 22.70 35.39 29.11
N PRO A 31 22.75 34.56 28.04
CA PRO A 31 22.05 34.65 26.76
C PRO A 31 20.77 33.77 26.66
N ILE A 32 20.20 33.34 27.78
CA ILE A 32 19.05 32.42 27.78
C ILE A 32 17.80 33.15 27.28
N LYS A 33 17.19 32.63 26.20
CA LYS A 33 15.95 33.18 25.62
C LYS A 33 14.95 32.07 25.33
N LEU A 34 13.70 32.25 25.77
CA LEU A 34 12.59 31.41 25.34
C LEU A 34 12.11 31.90 23.97
N LYS A 35 12.08 30.99 22.99
CA LYS A 35 11.62 31.29 21.64
C LYS A 35 10.32 30.53 21.36
N PHE A 36 9.29 31.27 20.97
CA PHE A 36 8.09 30.71 20.39
C PHE A 36 8.39 30.10 19.00
N GLU A 37 7.93 28.86 18.76
CA GLU A 37 8.17 28.14 17.50
C GLU A 37 6.91 28.10 16.62
N LYS A 38 5.80 27.56 17.14
CA LYS A 38 4.56 27.36 16.38
C LYS A 38 3.36 27.07 17.29
N ILE A 39 2.16 27.32 16.78
CA ILE A 39 0.88 26.87 17.34
C ILE A 39 0.38 25.65 16.57
N TYR A 40 -0.20 24.69 17.29
CA TYR A 40 -0.87 23.54 16.68
C TYR A 40 -2.40 23.65 16.79
N TYR A 41 -3.11 23.62 15.65
CA TYR A 41 -4.58 23.64 15.63
C TYR A 41 -5.18 23.05 14.34
N PRO A 42 -5.90 21.91 14.39
CA PRO A 42 -6.00 20.94 15.49
C PRO A 42 -4.72 20.10 15.67
N CYS A 43 -4.64 19.35 16.77
CA CYS A 43 -3.58 18.37 17.01
C CYS A 43 -4.05 17.15 17.82
N MET A 44 -3.22 16.10 17.80
CA MET A 44 -3.38 14.87 18.56
C MET A 44 -2.04 14.48 19.18
N LEU A 45 -2.03 14.33 20.50
CA LEU A 45 -0.88 13.92 21.28
C LEU A 45 -1.07 12.46 21.69
N GLN A 46 -0.23 11.56 21.17
CA GLN A 46 -0.38 10.12 21.41
C GLN A 46 0.45 9.66 22.62
N THR A 47 1.77 9.79 22.52
CA THR A 47 2.71 9.43 23.59
C THR A 47 3.93 10.33 23.49
N LYS A 48 4.89 10.17 24.43
CA LYS A 48 6.16 10.92 24.39
C LYS A 48 6.83 10.78 23.01
N LYS A 49 7.17 11.93 22.40
CA LYS A 49 7.75 12.04 21.05
C LYS A 49 6.86 11.51 19.91
N ARG A 50 5.55 11.32 20.15
CA ARG A 50 4.57 10.90 19.14
C ARG A 50 3.35 11.82 19.14
N TYR A 51 3.30 12.73 18.18
CA TYR A 51 2.21 13.69 18.03
C TYR A 51 2.08 14.14 16.59
N VAL A 52 0.91 14.68 16.25
CA VAL A 52 0.59 15.19 14.92
C VAL A 52 -0.34 16.37 15.04
N GLY A 53 -0.17 17.37 14.18
CA GLY A 53 -1.04 18.53 14.16
C GLY A 53 -0.82 19.39 12.93
N TYR A 54 -1.75 20.32 12.74
CA TYR A 54 -1.57 21.42 11.80
C TYR A 54 -0.85 22.56 12.50
N SER A 55 0.39 22.84 12.07
CA SER A 55 1.22 23.88 12.64
C SER A 55 1.10 25.20 11.89
N TYR A 56 1.03 26.28 12.65
CA TYR A 56 1.09 27.67 12.19
C TYR A 56 2.27 28.35 12.86
N GLU A 57 3.19 28.87 12.05
CA GLU A 57 4.40 29.56 12.51
C GLU A 57 4.17 31.07 12.58
N THR A 58 3.28 31.60 11.73
CA THR A 58 2.94 33.03 11.70
C THR A 58 1.43 33.25 11.75
N LEU A 59 1.02 34.43 12.21
CA LEU A 59 -0.38 34.82 12.35
C LEU A 59 -1.11 34.86 10.99
N ASP A 60 -0.44 35.40 9.97
CA ASP A 60 -0.95 35.55 8.60
C ASP A 60 -1.01 34.22 7.82
N GLN A 61 -0.44 33.14 8.37
CA GLN A 61 -0.45 31.83 7.74
C GLN A 61 -1.89 31.28 7.68
N LYS A 62 -2.44 31.22 6.46
CA LYS A 62 -3.77 30.65 6.19
C LYS A 62 -3.73 29.13 6.07
N THR A 63 -2.76 28.60 5.33
CA THR A 63 -2.62 27.16 5.09
C THR A 63 -1.70 26.53 6.13
N PRO A 64 -2.19 25.59 6.95
CA PRO A 64 -1.34 24.93 7.93
C PRO A 64 -0.33 23.99 7.28
N VAL A 65 0.77 23.75 8.00
CA VAL A 65 1.72 22.67 7.68
C VAL A 65 1.33 21.42 8.45
N PHE A 66 1.26 20.27 7.79
CA PHE A 66 1.05 18.98 8.46
C PHE A 66 2.34 18.54 9.15
N ASP A 67 2.46 18.79 10.45
CA ASP A 67 3.64 18.42 11.23
C ASP A 67 3.34 17.17 12.06
N ALA A 68 4.13 16.12 11.78
CA ALA A 68 4.01 14.80 12.36
C ALA A 68 5.35 14.40 12.96
N LYS A 69 5.38 14.10 14.26
CA LYS A 69 6.59 13.67 14.98
C LYS A 69 6.42 12.26 15.51
N GLY A 70 7.35 11.38 15.14
CA GLY A 70 7.46 10.01 15.68
C GLY A 70 6.33 9.02 15.35
N ILE A 71 5.26 9.48 14.69
CA ILE A 71 4.20 8.63 14.15
C ILE A 71 4.62 8.00 12.81
N GLU A 72 3.88 7.00 12.35
CA GLU A 72 4.22 6.14 11.20
C GLU A 72 4.27 6.90 9.86
N THR A 73 3.74 8.12 9.78
CA THR A 73 3.85 8.94 8.57
C THR A 73 5.30 9.34 8.26
N VAL A 74 6.14 9.51 9.29
CA VAL A 74 7.55 9.95 9.13
C VAL A 74 8.57 8.83 9.39
N ARG A 75 8.11 7.64 9.77
CA ARG A 75 8.99 6.50 10.03
C ARG A 75 9.21 5.68 8.77
N ARG A 76 10.46 5.24 8.55
CA ARG A 76 10.89 4.44 7.39
C ARG A 76 10.85 2.92 7.63
N ASP A 77 10.29 2.49 8.77
CA ASP A 77 10.22 1.07 9.15
C ASP A 77 8.96 0.37 8.62
N SER A 78 7.91 1.12 8.33
CA SER A 78 6.66 0.64 7.73
C SER A 78 6.64 0.81 6.20
N CYS A 79 5.70 0.16 5.52
CA CYS A 79 5.50 0.34 4.08
C CYS A 79 4.78 1.67 3.78
N ALA A 80 4.99 2.23 2.59
CA ALA A 80 4.46 3.55 2.23
C ALA A 80 2.92 3.62 2.27
N ALA A 81 2.23 2.49 2.08
CA ALA A 81 0.78 2.41 2.24
C ALA A 81 0.33 2.85 3.64
N VAL A 82 1.05 2.46 4.69
CA VAL A 82 0.71 2.82 6.08
C VAL A 82 0.79 4.33 6.24
N SER A 83 1.90 4.95 5.84
CA SER A 83 2.11 6.39 5.94
C SER A 83 1.05 7.17 5.15
N LYS A 84 0.79 6.79 3.90
CA LYS A 84 -0.22 7.45 3.04
C LYS A 84 -1.64 7.35 3.59
N ILE A 85 -2.03 6.16 4.06
CA ILE A 85 -3.38 5.93 4.60
C ILE A 85 -3.56 6.67 5.93
N LEU A 86 -2.58 6.60 6.82
CA LEU A 86 -2.62 7.30 8.10
C LEU A 86 -2.68 8.81 7.91
N GLU A 87 -1.78 9.38 7.09
CA GLU A 87 -1.75 10.81 6.80
C GLU A 87 -3.08 11.28 6.20
N ARG A 88 -3.61 10.56 5.21
CA ARG A 88 -4.89 10.93 4.59
C ARG A 88 -6.06 10.82 5.59
N SER A 89 -6.05 9.82 6.46
CA SER A 89 -7.08 9.65 7.49
C SER A 89 -7.08 10.81 8.49
N ILE A 90 -5.89 11.24 8.94
CA ILE A 90 -5.74 12.40 9.83
C ILE A 90 -6.14 13.69 9.12
N LYS A 91 -5.75 13.88 7.85
CA LYS A 91 -6.15 15.06 7.06
C LYS A 91 -7.67 15.15 6.87
N ILE A 92 -8.34 14.01 6.63
CA ILE A 92 -9.82 13.95 6.56
C ILE A 92 -10.42 14.34 7.92
N LEU A 93 -9.90 13.79 9.01
CA LEU A 93 -10.35 14.13 10.36
C LEU A 93 -10.18 15.63 10.66
N PHE A 94 -8.99 16.19 10.41
CA PHE A 94 -8.72 17.60 10.70
C PHE A 94 -9.50 18.56 9.80
N GLY A 95 -9.79 18.17 8.57
CA GLY A 95 -10.56 19.00 7.63
C GLY A 95 -12.07 18.94 7.87
N CYS A 96 -12.64 17.73 8.02
CA CYS A 96 -14.10 17.54 8.12
C CYS A 96 -14.60 17.44 9.56
N LYS A 97 -13.73 17.14 10.52
CA LYS A 97 -14.09 16.82 11.92
C LYS A 97 -15.12 15.68 12.04
N ASP A 98 -15.18 14.81 11.04
CA ASP A 98 -16.15 13.72 10.94
C ASP A 98 -15.44 12.38 10.81
N VAL A 99 -15.61 11.53 11.82
CA VAL A 99 -15.05 10.18 11.90
C VAL A 99 -15.69 9.24 10.88
N SER A 100 -16.93 9.48 10.48
CA SER A 100 -17.66 8.63 9.52
C SER A 100 -16.98 8.63 8.15
N LYS A 101 -16.52 9.80 7.69
CA LYS A 101 -15.74 9.95 6.45
C LYS A 101 -14.39 9.24 6.52
N VAL A 102 -13.77 9.23 7.71
CA VAL A 102 -12.55 8.45 7.95
C VAL A 102 -12.83 6.96 7.85
N LYS A 103 -13.87 6.47 8.50
CA LYS A 103 -14.30 5.06 8.43
C LYS A 103 -14.54 4.63 6.98
N GLU A 104 -15.28 5.42 6.21
CA GLU A 104 -15.54 5.13 4.79
C GLU A 104 -14.23 5.03 3.97
N TYR A 105 -13.30 5.98 4.20
CA TYR A 105 -11.99 5.96 3.55
C TYR A 105 -11.17 4.72 3.91
N VAL A 106 -11.06 4.39 5.21
CA VAL A 106 -10.30 3.23 5.69
C VAL A 106 -10.89 1.93 5.14
N LEU A 107 -12.21 1.74 5.18
CA LEU A 107 -12.87 0.57 4.64
C LEU A 107 -12.66 0.44 3.12
N ARG A 108 -12.67 1.56 2.38
CA ARG A 108 -12.34 1.56 0.95
C ARG A 108 -10.90 1.12 0.71
N GLN A 109 -9.94 1.52 1.55
CA GLN A 109 -8.57 1.03 1.44
C GLN A 109 -8.47 -0.47 1.76
N CYS A 110 -9.14 -0.94 2.81
CA CYS A 110 -9.22 -2.37 3.13
C CYS A 110 -9.79 -3.20 1.96
N ARG A 111 -10.86 -2.73 1.29
CA ARG A 111 -11.38 -3.38 0.06
C ARG A 111 -10.32 -3.45 -1.02
N LYS A 112 -9.63 -2.34 -1.29
CA LYS A 112 -8.58 -2.25 -2.31
C LYS A 112 -7.45 -3.27 -2.07
N PHE A 113 -7.07 -3.47 -0.80
CA PHE A 113 -6.10 -4.50 -0.42
C PHE A 113 -6.64 -5.92 -0.66
N MET A 114 -7.86 -6.23 -0.20
CA MET A 114 -8.47 -7.56 -0.39
C MET A 114 -8.68 -7.89 -1.88
N GLU A 115 -9.02 -6.90 -2.69
CA GLU A 115 -9.20 -7.03 -4.14
C GLU A 115 -7.87 -7.18 -4.90
N GLY A 116 -6.72 -6.98 -4.24
CA GLY A 116 -5.40 -7.00 -4.88
C GLY A 116 -5.14 -5.82 -5.80
N LYS A 117 -5.90 -4.72 -5.68
CA LYS A 117 -5.78 -3.50 -6.51
C LYS A 117 -4.80 -2.47 -5.92
N VAL A 118 -4.08 -2.83 -4.86
CA VAL A 118 -3.07 -1.97 -4.25
C VAL A 118 -1.79 -1.95 -5.09
N SER A 119 -1.11 -0.79 -5.12
CA SER A 119 0.20 -0.72 -5.75
C SER A 119 1.19 -1.57 -4.94
N MET A 120 1.90 -2.48 -5.60
CA MET A 120 2.93 -3.28 -4.95
C MET A 120 4.04 -2.39 -4.36
N GLN A 121 4.38 -1.29 -5.04
CA GLN A 121 5.37 -0.31 -4.56
C GLN A 121 5.03 0.21 -3.15
N ASP A 122 3.74 0.47 -2.90
CA ASP A 122 3.28 0.96 -1.59
C ASP A 122 3.36 -0.11 -0.49
N CYS A 123 3.52 -1.38 -0.87
CA CYS A 123 3.60 -2.53 0.02
C CYS A 123 5.04 -2.99 0.30
N VAL A 124 6.04 -2.39 -0.37
CA VAL A 124 7.46 -2.73 -0.16
C VAL A 124 7.93 -2.19 1.18
N PHE A 125 8.53 -3.06 1.98
CA PHE A 125 9.30 -2.69 3.17
C PHE A 125 10.77 -2.57 2.80
N ALA A 126 11.53 -1.74 3.53
CA ALA A 126 12.96 -1.60 3.36
C ALA A 126 13.69 -1.59 4.71
N LYS A 127 14.35 -2.71 5.04
CA LYS A 127 15.05 -2.87 6.33
C LYS A 127 16.55 -2.95 6.13
N GLU A 128 17.27 -2.25 7.00
CA GLU A 128 18.73 -2.20 7.00
C GLU A 128 19.33 -3.60 7.23
N TYR A 129 20.29 -3.96 6.38
CA TYR A 129 21.10 -5.17 6.50
C TYR A 129 22.36 -4.89 7.31
N ARG A 130 22.57 -5.65 8.39
CA ARG A 130 23.69 -5.45 9.33
C ARG A 130 24.92 -6.35 9.06
N GLY A 131 24.99 -6.98 7.88
CA GLY A 131 25.99 -7.99 7.56
C GLY A 131 25.72 -9.35 8.22
N MET A 132 26.20 -10.44 7.63
CA MET A 132 25.94 -11.80 8.14
C MET A 132 26.35 -12.00 9.61
N LYS A 133 27.48 -11.39 10.01
CA LYS A 133 28.03 -11.47 11.38
C LYS A 133 27.34 -10.52 12.37
N GLY A 134 26.55 -9.55 11.89
CA GLY A 134 25.90 -8.54 12.74
C GLY A 134 24.60 -8.99 13.39
N TYR A 135 24.19 -10.24 13.19
CA TYR A 135 22.96 -10.80 13.74
C TYR A 135 23.25 -11.90 14.76
N LYS A 136 22.40 -11.99 15.78
CA LYS A 136 22.44 -13.11 16.73
C LYS A 136 22.12 -14.44 16.02
N PRO A 137 22.70 -15.57 16.47
CA PRO A 137 22.30 -16.89 15.98
C PRO A 137 20.79 -17.08 16.07
N GLY A 138 20.16 -17.56 14.99
CA GLY A 138 18.70 -17.73 14.93
C GLY A 138 17.87 -16.46 14.73
N ALA A 139 18.48 -15.31 14.44
CA ALA A 139 17.72 -14.08 14.20
C ALA A 139 16.79 -14.18 12.97
N CYS A 140 15.49 -14.02 13.19
CA CYS A 140 14.46 -14.00 12.14
C CYS A 140 14.23 -12.58 11.60
N VAL A 141 15.22 -12.04 10.89
CA VAL A 141 15.14 -10.70 10.28
C VAL A 141 14.90 -10.81 8.77
N PRO A 142 13.88 -10.14 8.20
CA PRO A 142 13.59 -10.22 6.76
C PRO A 142 14.78 -9.90 5.86
N ALA A 143 15.55 -8.85 6.16
CA ALA A 143 16.74 -8.47 5.40
C ALA A 143 17.81 -9.58 5.41
N LEU A 144 18.00 -10.27 6.54
CA LEU A 144 18.92 -11.39 6.64
C LEU A 144 18.43 -12.60 5.84
N GLU A 145 17.13 -12.89 5.87
CA GLU A 145 16.54 -14.00 5.12
C GLU A 145 16.67 -13.78 3.61
N ILE A 146 16.40 -12.56 3.13
CA ILE A 146 16.63 -12.21 1.72
C ILE A 146 18.11 -12.32 1.35
N ALA A 147 19.03 -11.80 2.20
CA ALA A 147 20.46 -11.92 1.94
C ALA A 147 20.93 -13.38 1.84
N LYS A 148 20.44 -14.26 2.72
CA LYS A 148 20.72 -15.70 2.65
C LYS A 148 20.22 -16.33 1.35
N LYS A 149 19.05 -15.94 0.86
CA LYS A 149 18.50 -16.42 -0.42
C LYS A 149 19.34 -15.96 -1.60
N LEU A 150 19.72 -14.68 -1.62
CA LEU A 150 20.60 -14.11 -2.64
C LEU A 150 21.95 -14.86 -2.69
N LEU A 151 22.59 -15.06 -1.54
CA LEU A 151 23.86 -15.76 -1.41
C LEU A 151 23.82 -17.22 -1.87
N ARG A 152 22.68 -17.90 -1.73
CA ARG A 152 22.50 -19.27 -2.25
C ARG A 152 22.46 -19.30 -3.77
N HIS A 153 21.92 -18.26 -4.38
CA HIS A 153 21.85 -18.14 -5.84
C HIS A 153 23.17 -17.63 -6.43
N ASP A 154 23.72 -16.56 -5.86
CA ASP A 154 25.00 -15.97 -6.25
C ASP A 154 25.75 -15.46 -5.02
N ARG A 155 26.98 -15.95 -4.83
CA ARG A 155 27.85 -15.57 -3.71
C ARG A 155 28.25 -14.10 -3.73
N ARG A 156 28.18 -13.43 -4.89
CA ARG A 156 28.51 -12.00 -5.04
C ARG A 156 27.32 -11.08 -4.81
N SER A 157 26.12 -11.62 -4.65
CA SER A 157 24.87 -10.87 -4.45
C SER A 157 24.59 -10.53 -2.98
N GLU A 158 25.60 -10.56 -2.10
CA GLU A 158 25.41 -10.11 -0.71
C GLU A 158 25.14 -8.61 -0.65
N PRO A 159 24.05 -8.16 0.02
CA PRO A 159 23.81 -6.74 0.26
C PRO A 159 24.93 -6.12 1.11
N ARG A 160 25.19 -4.82 0.92
CA ARG A 160 26.18 -4.13 1.74
C ARG A 160 25.67 -3.88 3.16
N THR A 161 26.56 -3.86 4.14
CA THR A 161 26.21 -3.45 5.51
C THR A 161 25.68 -2.01 5.50
N GLY A 162 24.52 -1.78 6.12
CA GLY A 162 23.79 -0.51 6.09
C GLY A 162 22.81 -0.37 4.92
N GLU A 163 22.86 -1.26 3.92
CA GLU A 163 21.94 -1.23 2.79
C GLU A 163 20.52 -1.60 3.22
N ARG A 164 19.51 -0.88 2.71
CA ARG A 164 18.12 -1.21 3.00
C ARG A 164 17.59 -2.20 1.98
N VAL A 165 17.45 -3.45 2.41
CA VAL A 165 16.99 -4.55 1.56
C VAL A 165 15.47 -4.48 1.41
N PRO A 166 14.94 -4.36 0.17
CA PRO A 166 13.51 -4.32 -0.08
C PRO A 166 12.88 -5.71 -0.01
N TYR A 167 11.70 -5.82 0.60
CA TYR A 167 10.95 -7.07 0.67
C TYR A 167 9.44 -6.84 0.78
N VAL A 168 8.68 -7.87 0.45
CA VAL A 168 7.21 -7.93 0.60
C VAL A 168 6.80 -9.21 1.33
N ILE A 169 5.58 -9.20 1.89
CA ILE A 169 5.00 -10.36 2.56
C ILE A 169 3.90 -10.95 1.68
N ILE A 170 4.05 -12.22 1.33
CA ILE A 170 3.08 -12.96 0.52
C ILE A 170 2.16 -13.85 1.37
N TYR A 171 1.07 -14.30 0.77
CA TYR A 171 0.26 -15.38 1.35
C TYR A 171 1.06 -16.68 1.42
N GLY A 172 0.73 -17.51 2.41
CA GLY A 172 1.22 -18.88 2.52
C GLY A 172 0.25 -19.71 3.35
N SER A 173 0.58 -20.98 3.55
CA SER A 173 -0.25 -21.89 4.32
C SER A 173 -0.48 -21.38 5.75
N PRO A 174 -1.69 -21.57 6.32
CA PRO A 174 -1.96 -21.23 7.70
C PRO A 174 -0.93 -21.84 8.65
N GLY A 175 -0.48 -21.07 9.65
CA GLY A 175 0.50 -21.52 10.64
C GLY A 175 1.98 -21.38 10.21
N LEU A 176 2.27 -21.03 8.96
CA LEU A 176 3.66 -20.78 8.56
C LEU A 176 4.24 -19.54 9.25
N PRO A 177 5.51 -19.60 9.71
CA PRO A 177 6.20 -18.43 10.25
C PRO A 177 6.29 -17.31 9.23
N LEU A 178 6.04 -16.07 9.66
CA LEU A 178 6.08 -14.88 8.80
C LEU A 178 7.39 -14.75 8.00
N ILE A 179 8.51 -15.15 8.60
CA ILE A 179 9.84 -15.07 7.97
C ILE A 179 9.92 -15.90 6.68
N GLN A 180 9.18 -17.02 6.59
CA GLN A 180 9.13 -17.86 5.39
C GLN A 180 8.28 -17.24 4.27
N LEU A 181 7.41 -16.28 4.60
CA LEU A 181 6.55 -15.55 3.67
C LEU A 181 7.21 -14.29 3.09
N VAL A 182 8.45 -14.02 3.48
CA VAL A 182 9.23 -12.89 2.97
C VAL A 182 9.74 -13.21 1.56
N ARG A 183 9.48 -12.32 0.60
CA ARG A 183 9.93 -12.42 -0.80
C ARG A 183 10.53 -11.10 -1.29
N GLN A 184 11.38 -11.16 -2.30
CA GLN A 184 11.84 -9.96 -2.99
C GLN A 184 10.72 -9.45 -3.91
N PRO A 185 10.59 -8.12 -4.12
CA PRO A 185 9.58 -7.58 -5.03
C PRO A 185 9.68 -8.17 -6.44
N GLY A 186 10.91 -8.38 -6.94
CA GLY A 186 11.16 -8.99 -8.26
C GLY A 186 10.62 -10.41 -8.39
N GLU A 187 10.75 -11.25 -7.35
CA GLU A 187 10.21 -12.61 -7.34
C GLU A 187 8.69 -12.60 -7.49
N VAL A 188 8.01 -11.68 -6.80
CA VAL A 188 6.54 -11.57 -6.84
C VAL A 188 6.04 -10.97 -8.17
N LEU A 189 6.86 -10.16 -8.85
CA LEU A 189 6.53 -9.66 -10.18
C LEU A 189 6.70 -10.72 -11.28
N SER A 190 7.66 -11.62 -11.12
CA SER A 190 7.94 -12.68 -12.08
C SER A 190 6.97 -13.86 -11.96
N ASP A 191 6.48 -14.17 -10.75
CA ASP A 191 5.59 -15.30 -10.49
C ASP A 191 4.15 -14.85 -10.17
N PRO A 192 3.19 -15.05 -11.09
CA PRO A 192 1.77 -14.74 -10.87
C PRO A 192 1.11 -15.53 -9.72
N ALA A 193 1.72 -16.65 -9.29
CA ALA A 193 1.21 -17.43 -8.18
C ALA A 193 1.38 -16.72 -6.84
N LEU A 194 2.38 -15.84 -6.72
CA LEU A 194 2.70 -15.14 -5.49
C LEU A 194 1.83 -13.90 -5.34
N ARG A 195 1.07 -13.84 -4.24
CA ARG A 195 0.16 -12.73 -3.95
C ARG A 195 0.50 -12.09 -2.61
N LEU A 196 0.44 -10.76 -2.56
CA LEU A 196 0.61 -9.99 -1.32
C LEU A 196 -0.42 -10.39 -0.27
N ASN A 197 0.03 -10.59 0.97
CA ASN A 197 -0.84 -10.98 2.08
C ASN A 197 -1.68 -9.81 2.59
N ALA A 198 -2.80 -9.53 1.95
CA ALA A 198 -3.67 -8.41 2.30
C ALA A 198 -4.08 -8.43 3.80
N THR A 199 -4.35 -9.61 4.35
CA THR A 199 -4.73 -9.78 5.75
C THR A 199 -3.61 -9.31 6.68
N TYR A 200 -2.36 -9.66 6.39
CA TYR A 200 -1.19 -9.21 7.16
C TYR A 200 -1.03 -7.69 7.09
N TYR A 201 -1.06 -7.10 5.88
CA TYR A 201 -0.91 -5.65 5.71
C TYR A 201 -2.03 -4.88 6.42
N ILE A 202 -3.28 -5.33 6.32
CA ILE A 202 -4.39 -4.67 7.00
C ILE A 202 -4.23 -4.80 8.52
N THR A 203 -4.20 -6.03 9.05
CA THR A 203 -4.30 -6.28 10.49
C THR A 203 -3.05 -5.96 11.28
N LYS A 204 -1.86 -6.09 10.69
CA LYS A 204 -0.58 -5.92 11.39
C LYS A 204 0.14 -4.61 11.07
N GLN A 205 -0.21 -3.95 9.96
CA GLN A 205 0.50 -2.75 9.51
C GLN A 205 -0.40 -1.52 9.47
N ILE A 206 -1.60 -1.60 8.89
CA ILE A 206 -2.47 -0.44 8.65
C ILE A 206 -3.36 -0.13 9.86
N LEU A 207 -4.07 -1.13 10.40
CA LEU A 207 -4.99 -0.90 11.52
C LEU A 207 -4.28 -0.47 12.81
N PRO A 208 -3.15 -1.07 13.24
CA PRO A 208 -2.51 -0.69 14.50
C PRO A 208 -2.15 0.79 14.65
N PRO A 209 -1.58 1.50 13.65
CA PRO A 209 -1.34 2.94 13.76
C PRO A 209 -2.61 3.79 13.68
N LEU A 210 -3.62 3.38 12.90
CA LEU A 210 -4.90 4.07 12.86
C LEU A 210 -5.59 3.99 14.22
N ASP A 211 -5.73 2.79 14.77
CA ASP A 211 -6.34 2.54 16.07
C ASP A 211 -5.68 3.35 17.18
N ARG A 212 -4.36 3.40 17.17
CA ARG A 212 -3.55 4.21 18.09
C ARG A 212 -3.85 5.72 18.07
N VAL A 213 -4.30 6.24 16.94
CA VAL A 213 -4.70 7.65 16.80
C VAL A 213 -6.18 7.84 17.15
N PHE A 214 -7.06 6.99 16.62
CA PHE A 214 -8.51 7.14 16.74
C PHE A 214 -9.06 6.65 18.09
N SER A 215 -8.35 5.77 18.80
CA SER A 215 -8.68 5.39 20.19
C SER A 215 -8.67 6.58 21.14
N LEU A 216 -7.88 7.63 20.86
CA LEU A 216 -7.92 8.90 21.60
C LEU A 216 -9.27 9.62 21.48
N LEU A 217 -10.07 9.27 20.46
CA LEU A 217 -11.42 9.77 20.24
C LEU A 217 -12.50 8.76 20.68
N GLY A 218 -12.10 7.66 21.35
CA GLY A 218 -13.02 6.60 21.77
C GLY A 218 -13.47 5.67 20.63
N VAL A 219 -12.72 5.61 19.53
CA VAL A 219 -13.07 4.84 18.33
C VAL A 219 -12.19 3.60 18.22
N ASP A 220 -12.83 2.42 18.14
CA ASP A 220 -12.16 1.16 17.82
C ASP A 220 -12.13 0.95 16.29
N VAL A 221 -10.93 1.00 15.71
CA VAL A 221 -10.74 0.86 14.26
C VAL A 221 -10.76 -0.61 13.83
N PHE A 222 -10.45 -1.55 14.73
CA PHE A 222 -10.52 -2.98 14.44
C PHE A 222 -11.96 -3.45 14.27
N SER A 223 -12.90 -2.89 15.04
CA SER A 223 -14.34 -3.16 14.86
C SER A 223 -14.78 -2.90 13.41
N TRP A 224 -14.34 -1.78 12.80
CA TRP A 224 -14.70 -1.42 11.43
C TRP A 224 -14.30 -2.51 10.43
N TYR A 225 -13.11 -3.07 10.57
CA TYR A 225 -12.63 -4.12 9.69
C TYR A 225 -13.31 -5.48 9.96
N ASN A 226 -13.70 -5.76 11.20
CA ASN A 226 -14.41 -6.99 11.54
C ASN A 226 -15.85 -7.01 11.03
N ASP A 227 -16.55 -5.87 11.13
CA ASP A 227 -17.93 -5.69 10.64
C ASP A 227 -18.01 -5.68 9.10
N MET A 228 -16.88 -5.45 8.45
CA MET A 228 -16.78 -5.35 7.01
C MET A 228 -16.97 -6.73 6.34
N PRO A 229 -17.81 -6.84 5.29
CA PRO A 229 -17.90 -8.06 4.49
C PRO A 229 -16.54 -8.42 3.89
N LYS A 230 -16.01 -9.58 4.28
CA LYS A 230 -14.72 -10.10 3.82
C LYS A 230 -14.91 -10.77 2.46
N VAL A 231 -14.53 -10.06 1.39
CA VAL A 231 -14.53 -10.64 0.04
C VAL A 231 -13.29 -11.54 -0.09
N VAL A 232 -13.44 -12.83 0.18
CA VAL A 232 -12.40 -13.82 -0.09
C VAL A 232 -12.47 -14.21 -1.56
N ARG A 233 -11.67 -13.57 -2.41
CA ARG A 233 -11.49 -14.04 -3.78
C ARG A 233 -10.57 -15.25 -3.78
N VAL A 234 -11.16 -16.44 -3.86
CA VAL A 234 -10.49 -17.62 -4.41
C VAL A 234 -10.25 -17.28 -5.88
N VAL A 235 -9.04 -16.83 -6.22
CA VAL A 235 -8.66 -16.66 -7.63
C VAL A 235 -8.27 -18.04 -8.11
N PRO A 236 -8.98 -18.62 -9.11
CA PRO A 236 -8.49 -19.82 -9.75
C PRO A 236 -7.12 -19.50 -10.35
N GLN A 237 -6.08 -20.21 -9.91
CA GLN A 237 -4.79 -20.22 -10.62
C GLN A 237 -4.96 -21.03 -11.90
N SER A 238 -5.66 -20.48 -12.90
CA SER A 238 -5.80 -21.08 -14.23
C SER A 238 -4.75 -20.56 -15.23
N LEU A 239 -3.67 -19.94 -14.75
CA LEU A 239 -2.69 -19.22 -15.58
C LEU A 239 -1.32 -19.91 -15.68
N MET A 240 -1.23 -21.22 -15.43
CA MET A 240 0.03 -21.95 -15.65
C MET A 240 -0.05 -22.85 -16.86
N ALA A 241 0.98 -22.77 -17.71
CA ALA A 241 1.20 -23.67 -18.83
C ALA A 241 1.22 -25.15 -18.36
N PRO A 242 0.92 -26.12 -19.24
CA PRO A 242 0.61 -27.50 -18.85
C PRO A 242 1.72 -28.29 -18.12
N ASP A 243 2.94 -27.73 -18.00
CA ASP A 243 4.16 -28.52 -17.81
C ASP A 243 4.96 -28.23 -16.53
N GLN A 244 4.39 -27.51 -15.55
CA GLN A 244 5.02 -27.36 -14.22
C GLN A 244 4.20 -28.05 -13.13
N ARG A 245 4.91 -28.82 -12.28
CA ARG A 245 4.36 -29.73 -11.26
C ARG A 245 3.26 -29.07 -10.41
N LYS A 246 2.09 -29.69 -10.47
CA LYS A 246 0.78 -29.33 -9.91
C LYS A 246 0.79 -29.41 -8.38
N GLY A 247 0.39 -28.35 -7.67
CA GLY A 247 0.66 -28.24 -6.22
C GLY A 247 -0.43 -27.61 -5.33
N THR A 248 -1.57 -27.13 -5.85
CA THR A 248 -2.60 -26.48 -5.01
C THR A 248 -4.02 -26.97 -5.30
N ILE A 249 -4.81 -27.20 -4.23
CA ILE A 249 -6.22 -27.66 -4.26
C ILE A 249 -7.11 -26.75 -5.13
N SER A 250 -6.77 -25.45 -5.25
CA SER A 250 -7.48 -24.48 -6.09
C SER A 250 -7.48 -24.84 -7.59
N GLN A 251 -6.59 -25.72 -8.06
CA GLN A 251 -6.57 -26.20 -9.44
C GLN A 251 -7.70 -27.20 -9.74
N TYR A 252 -8.33 -27.77 -8.71
CA TYR A 252 -9.44 -28.72 -8.84
C TYR A 252 -10.83 -28.05 -8.71
N PHE A 253 -10.88 -26.75 -8.39
CA PHE A 253 -12.12 -25.98 -8.40
C PHE A 253 -12.39 -25.48 -9.83
N SER A 254 -13.33 -26.12 -10.51
CA SER A 254 -13.77 -25.82 -11.88
C SER A 254 -14.75 -24.65 -12.00
N ALA A 255 -15.19 -24.08 -10.87
CA ALA A 255 -16.04 -22.89 -10.87
C ALA A 255 -15.20 -21.65 -11.20
N THR A 256 -15.42 -21.10 -12.39
CA THR A 256 -14.89 -19.81 -12.84
C THR A 256 -15.98 -18.73 -12.75
N ASN A 257 -15.61 -17.46 -12.76
CA ASN A 257 -16.59 -16.38 -12.81
C ASN A 257 -16.82 -15.98 -14.27
N CYS A 258 -18.08 -15.79 -14.65
CA CYS A 258 -18.42 -15.33 -16.00
C CYS A 258 -17.81 -13.93 -16.22
N PRO A 259 -17.03 -13.71 -17.28
CA PRO A 259 -16.31 -12.45 -17.47
C PRO A 259 -17.24 -11.25 -17.71
N VAL A 260 -18.51 -11.47 -18.07
CA VAL A 260 -19.49 -10.41 -18.33
C VAL A 260 -20.23 -9.97 -17.05
N CYS A 261 -20.73 -10.92 -16.26
CA CYS A 261 -21.59 -10.64 -15.11
C CYS A 261 -21.00 -11.01 -13.75
N ASP A 262 -19.77 -11.54 -13.71
CA ASP A 262 -19.04 -11.98 -12.51
C ASP A 262 -19.73 -13.08 -11.66
N LYS A 263 -20.82 -13.68 -12.15
CA LYS A 263 -21.49 -14.82 -11.49
C LYS A 263 -20.66 -16.09 -11.66
N GLN A 264 -20.67 -16.96 -10.63
CA GLN A 264 -20.01 -18.26 -10.68
C GLN A 264 -20.65 -19.15 -11.77
N THR A 265 -19.80 -19.84 -12.52
CA THR A 265 -20.18 -20.73 -13.62
C THR A 265 -19.09 -21.77 -13.86
N ASN A 266 -19.47 -22.94 -14.39
CA ASN A 266 -18.52 -23.97 -14.84
C ASN A 266 -18.22 -23.86 -16.35
N GLN A 267 -18.81 -22.87 -17.02
CA GLN A 267 -18.64 -22.60 -18.45
C GLN A 267 -17.88 -21.29 -18.64
N PRO A 268 -17.23 -21.06 -19.81
CA PRO A 268 -16.54 -19.80 -20.08
C PRO A 268 -17.47 -18.58 -19.97
N ILE A 269 -18.74 -18.74 -20.32
CA ILE A 269 -19.81 -17.74 -20.17
C ILE A 269 -21.01 -18.42 -19.54
N CYS A 270 -21.71 -17.73 -18.63
CA CYS A 270 -22.89 -18.29 -18.00
C CYS A 270 -24.11 -18.38 -18.96
N ASN A 271 -25.02 -19.31 -18.68
CA ASN A 271 -26.24 -19.55 -19.47
C ASN A 271 -27.15 -18.32 -19.65
N SER A 272 -27.05 -17.29 -18.80
CA SER A 272 -27.80 -16.04 -18.99
C SER A 272 -27.13 -15.10 -19.97
N CYS A 273 -25.80 -15.00 -19.95
CA CYS A 273 -25.05 -14.09 -20.82
C CYS A 273 -24.92 -14.63 -22.24
N ILE A 274 -24.86 -15.95 -22.41
CA ILE A 274 -24.76 -16.56 -23.76
C ILE A 274 -26.00 -16.30 -24.64
N LYS A 275 -27.14 -15.94 -24.04
CA LYS A 275 -28.38 -15.60 -24.78
C LYS A 275 -28.26 -14.31 -25.59
N ASP A 276 -27.32 -13.43 -25.26
CA ASP A 276 -27.04 -12.19 -25.98
C ASP A 276 -25.56 -12.15 -26.42
N PRO A 277 -25.21 -12.83 -27.53
CA PRO A 277 -23.84 -12.88 -28.04
C PRO A 277 -23.27 -11.50 -28.39
N GLN A 278 -24.11 -10.58 -28.87
CA GLN A 278 -23.69 -9.23 -29.25
C GLN A 278 -23.24 -8.45 -28.02
N HIS A 279 -24.03 -8.45 -26.94
CA HIS A 279 -23.66 -7.80 -25.69
C HIS A 279 -22.39 -8.39 -25.07
N VAL A 280 -22.24 -9.72 -25.11
CA VAL A 280 -21.02 -10.41 -24.66
C VAL A 280 -19.82 -9.93 -25.46
N CYS A 281 -19.89 -9.95 -26.80
CA CYS A 281 -18.80 -9.56 -27.68
C CYS A 281 -18.39 -8.10 -27.42
N VAL A 282 -19.34 -7.16 -27.39
CA VAL A 282 -19.06 -5.74 -27.13
C VAL A 282 -18.39 -5.55 -25.77
N THR A 283 -18.89 -6.20 -24.73
CA THR A 283 -18.35 -6.08 -23.36
C THR A 283 -16.93 -6.62 -23.25
N LEU A 284 -16.66 -7.79 -23.85
CA LEU A 284 -15.33 -8.41 -23.82
C LEU A 284 -14.33 -7.65 -24.69
N CYS A 285 -14.72 -7.27 -25.91
CA CYS A 285 -13.88 -6.48 -26.82
C CYS A 285 -13.53 -5.11 -26.23
N ASP A 286 -14.47 -4.41 -25.59
CA ASP A 286 -14.17 -3.14 -24.92
C ASP A 286 -13.22 -3.33 -23.73
N ARG A 287 -13.38 -4.41 -22.94
CA ARG A 287 -12.44 -4.74 -21.86
C ARG A 287 -11.03 -5.01 -22.38
N ILE A 288 -10.90 -5.84 -23.43
CA ILE A 288 -9.62 -6.15 -24.08
C ILE A 288 -8.98 -4.85 -24.58
N ARG A 289 -9.73 -4.03 -25.33
CA ARG A 289 -9.26 -2.74 -25.84
C ARG A 289 -8.76 -1.81 -24.74
N ARG A 290 -9.45 -1.74 -23.60
CA ARG A 290 -9.01 -0.93 -22.45
C ARG A 290 -7.69 -1.43 -21.86
N TRP A 291 -7.52 -2.75 -21.71
CA TRP A 291 -6.26 -3.32 -21.21
C TRP A 291 -5.10 -3.07 -22.16
N GLU A 292 -5.31 -3.26 -23.47
CA GLU A 292 -4.30 -3.00 -24.49
C GLU A 292 -3.91 -1.54 -24.54
N LYS A 293 -4.88 -0.62 -24.49
CA LYS A 293 -4.62 0.83 -24.43
C LYS A 293 -3.78 1.20 -23.22
N VAL A 294 -4.15 0.73 -22.03
CA VAL A 294 -3.39 1.02 -20.80
C VAL A 294 -1.97 0.48 -20.88
N TYR A 295 -1.78 -0.73 -21.40
CA TYR A 295 -0.43 -1.28 -21.59
C TYR A 295 0.37 -0.47 -22.60
N HIS A 296 -0.23 -0.12 -23.74
CA HIS A 296 0.40 0.68 -24.79
C HIS A 296 0.84 2.05 -24.26
N ASP A 297 -0.04 2.77 -23.56
CA ASP A 297 0.27 4.08 -22.97
C ASP A 297 1.45 3.98 -21.98
N LEU A 298 1.49 2.92 -21.15
CA LEU A 298 2.57 2.69 -20.19
C LEU A 298 3.90 2.34 -20.89
N VAL A 299 3.86 1.56 -21.97
CA VAL A 299 5.04 1.24 -22.78
C VAL A 299 5.57 2.49 -23.48
N GLN A 300 4.70 3.36 -23.98
CA GLN A 300 5.11 4.65 -24.56
C GLN A 300 5.86 5.51 -23.53
N VAL A 301 5.35 5.61 -22.30
CA VAL A 301 6.05 6.33 -21.21
C VAL A 301 7.42 5.71 -20.93
N CYS A 302 7.53 4.38 -20.89
CA CYS A 302 8.82 3.71 -20.72
C CYS A 302 9.77 3.96 -21.89
N ASN A 303 9.28 3.96 -23.13
CA ASN A 303 10.09 4.23 -24.33
C ASN A 303 10.63 5.65 -24.34
N THR A 304 9.81 6.63 -23.98
CA THR A 304 10.26 8.02 -23.80
C THR A 304 11.32 8.13 -22.70
N CYS A 305 11.15 7.43 -21.58
CA CYS A 305 12.11 7.44 -20.48
C CYS A 305 13.45 6.78 -20.84
N MET A 306 13.43 5.69 -21.61
CA MET A 306 14.64 4.97 -22.03
C MET A 306 15.31 5.62 -23.25
N GLY A 307 14.59 6.44 -24.02
CA GLY A 307 15.06 6.96 -25.30
C GLY A 307 15.12 5.91 -26.41
N VAL A 308 14.44 4.76 -26.23
CA VAL A 308 14.45 3.62 -27.17
C VAL A 308 13.00 3.28 -27.54
N LYS A 309 12.78 2.88 -28.80
CA LYS A 309 11.46 2.45 -29.31
C LYS A 309 11.29 0.92 -29.36
N ASP A 310 12.09 0.20 -28.60
CA ASP A 310 12.12 -1.27 -28.62
C ASP A 310 10.96 -1.85 -27.77
N GLU A 311 10.44 -2.99 -28.19
CA GLU A 311 9.49 -3.79 -27.42
C GLU A 311 10.17 -4.54 -26.27
N SER A 312 11.50 -4.74 -26.35
CA SER A 312 12.26 -5.21 -25.20
C SER A 312 12.19 -4.13 -24.12
N GLN A 313 11.51 -4.44 -23.03
CA GLN A 313 11.22 -3.53 -21.93
C GLN A 313 12.08 -3.91 -20.70
N PRO A 314 13.43 -3.83 -20.76
CA PRO A 314 14.33 -4.48 -19.80
C PRO A 314 14.41 -3.78 -18.43
N CYS A 315 13.78 -2.60 -18.28
CA CYS A 315 13.85 -1.83 -17.03
C CYS A 315 13.34 -2.64 -15.82
N VAL A 316 14.17 -2.73 -14.77
CA VAL A 316 13.91 -3.41 -13.49
C VAL A 316 13.87 -2.46 -12.29
N SER A 317 13.76 -1.14 -12.52
CA SER A 317 13.78 -0.14 -11.43
C SER A 317 12.57 -0.29 -10.51
N LEU A 318 12.81 -0.70 -9.26
CA LEU A 318 11.80 -0.85 -8.20
C LEU A 318 11.32 0.50 -7.65
N ASP A 319 12.01 1.60 -7.95
CA ASP A 319 11.61 2.95 -7.53
C ASP A 319 10.63 3.59 -8.51
N CYS A 320 10.50 3.03 -9.72
CA CYS A 320 9.61 3.55 -10.75
C CYS A 320 8.17 3.04 -10.55
N PRO A 321 7.18 3.92 -10.32
CA PRO A 321 5.78 3.51 -10.19
C PRO A 321 5.21 2.93 -11.50
N ILE A 322 5.74 3.35 -12.65
CA ILE A 322 5.31 2.88 -13.97
C ILE A 322 5.72 1.43 -14.19
N MET A 323 6.85 0.99 -13.64
CA MET A 323 7.33 -0.39 -13.81
C MET A 323 6.31 -1.40 -13.29
N PHE A 324 5.84 -1.24 -12.04
CA PHE A 324 4.83 -2.13 -11.45
C PHE A 324 3.51 -2.12 -12.25
N ARG A 325 3.06 -0.93 -12.66
CA ARG A 325 1.82 -0.78 -13.44
C ARG A 325 1.95 -1.45 -14.80
N ARG A 326 3.10 -1.33 -15.47
CA ARG A 326 3.38 -1.95 -16.77
C ARG A 326 3.38 -3.47 -16.67
N VAL A 327 4.00 -4.05 -15.64
CA VAL A 327 4.02 -5.51 -15.43
C VAL A 327 2.60 -6.04 -15.20
N LEU A 328 1.80 -5.37 -14.37
CA LEU A 328 0.39 -5.76 -14.17
C LEU A 328 -0.44 -5.61 -15.44
N ALA A 329 -0.28 -4.50 -16.19
CA ALA A 329 -0.97 -4.30 -17.45
C ALA A 329 -0.57 -5.36 -18.50
N LYS A 330 0.69 -5.81 -18.51
CA LYS A 330 1.14 -6.93 -19.36
C LYS A 330 0.40 -8.23 -19.03
N GLN A 331 0.25 -8.54 -17.73
CA GLN A 331 -0.54 -9.70 -17.29
C GLN A 331 -2.02 -9.58 -17.67
N ASP A 332 -2.59 -8.38 -17.65
CA ASP A 332 -3.97 -8.16 -18.09
C ASP A 332 -4.12 -8.34 -19.61
N VAL A 333 -3.17 -7.86 -20.42
CA VAL A 333 -3.14 -8.15 -21.87
C VAL A 333 -3.03 -9.65 -22.14
N GLN A 334 -2.23 -10.39 -21.37
CA GLN A 334 -2.16 -11.86 -21.46
C GLN A 334 -3.49 -12.55 -21.11
N LYS A 335 -4.29 -12.01 -20.17
CA LYS A 335 -5.66 -12.51 -19.94
C LYS A 335 -6.59 -12.14 -21.09
N GLY A 336 -6.33 -11.00 -21.74
CA GLY A 336 -7.07 -10.52 -22.91
C GLY A 336 -7.00 -11.49 -24.09
N THR A 337 -5.88 -12.20 -24.31
CA THR A 337 -5.77 -13.21 -25.37
C THR A 337 -6.71 -14.39 -25.13
N GLN A 338 -6.86 -14.84 -23.88
CA GLN A 338 -7.82 -15.89 -23.51
C GLN A 338 -9.26 -15.42 -23.70
N LEU A 339 -9.56 -14.15 -23.38
CA LEU A 339 -10.88 -13.59 -23.64
C LEU A 339 -11.19 -13.51 -25.14
N ARG A 340 -10.19 -13.29 -26.01
CA ARG A 340 -10.39 -13.35 -27.48
C ARG A 340 -10.79 -14.73 -27.94
N GLU A 341 -10.20 -15.79 -27.41
CA GLU A 341 -10.61 -17.16 -27.73
C GLU A 341 -12.07 -17.43 -27.34
N VAL A 342 -12.51 -16.88 -26.20
CA VAL A 342 -13.91 -16.96 -25.77
C VAL A 342 -14.82 -16.17 -26.72
N VAL A 343 -14.43 -14.97 -27.14
CA VAL A 343 -15.19 -14.17 -28.10
C VAL A 343 -15.34 -14.90 -29.44
N ASN A 344 -14.26 -15.46 -29.98
CA ASN A 344 -14.31 -16.20 -31.24
C ASN A 344 -15.29 -17.38 -31.15
N LYS A 345 -15.23 -18.17 -30.07
CA LYS A 345 -16.16 -19.28 -29.85
C LYS A 345 -17.64 -18.87 -29.73
N VAL A 346 -17.92 -17.64 -29.31
CA VAL A 346 -19.29 -17.11 -29.21
C VAL A 346 -19.80 -16.63 -30.56
N LEU A 347 -18.90 -16.19 -31.44
CA LEU A 347 -19.21 -15.69 -32.78
C LEU A 347 -19.20 -16.80 -33.86
N ASP A 348 -18.62 -17.97 -33.57
CA ASP A 348 -18.62 -19.15 -34.45
C ASP A 348 -19.96 -19.94 -34.45
N PHE A 349 -21.02 -19.37 -33.87
CA PHE A 349 -22.42 -19.81 -33.97
C PHE A 349 -23.19 -18.85 -34.87
#